data_AF-A0AA89AEM3-F1
#
_entry.id   AF-A0AA89AEM3-F1
#
_cell.length_a   1.000
_cell.length_b   1.000
_cell.length_c   1.000
_cell.angle_alpha   90.00
_cell.angle_beta   90.00
_cell.angle_gamma   90.00
#
_symmetry.space_group_name_H-M   'P 1'
#
loop_
_entity.id
_entity.type
_entity.pdbx_description
1 polymer ?
#
loop_
_entity_poly.entity_id
_entity_poly.type
_entity_poly.pdbx_seq_one_letter_code
_entity_poly.pdbx_strand_id
1 'polypeptide(L)'
;VNNAGVSGVMIDAEAFTSLNLKAGEVVGSKSDLAKKVMRQTYETAEGCLQTNYYGPKQLTQALIPLLLQSSSARIVNISSTLGQLKNVKNEWANKVLSDVDGLSEEKVDEVVKKFLKDAKEDLLEEEGWLNLSAYIVSKAALNAYSRILAKKFTAFRVNAVSPGFCKTDLSHNNGQFTAEEGARGPVRMALIPADGSSGKFFYQMEESAF
;
A
#
# COMPACT_ATOMS: atom_id res chain seq x y z
N VAL A 1 11.99 9.01 1.16
CA VAL A 1 11.07 8.14 0.37
C VAL A 1 10.96 6.81 1.09
N ASN A 2 9.76 6.28 1.27
CA ASN A 2 9.50 5.06 2.01
C ASN A 2 9.15 3.90 1.08
N ASN A 3 10.14 3.08 0.75
CA ASN A 3 10.05 2.06 -0.30
C ASN A 3 10.05 0.62 0.23
N ALA A 4 9.46 0.37 1.41
CA ALA A 4 9.29 -0.98 1.92
C ALA A 4 8.08 -1.67 1.26
N GLY A 5 8.30 -2.85 0.67
CA GLY A 5 7.27 -3.58 -0.06
C GLY A 5 7.58 -5.06 -0.18
N VAL A 6 6.78 -5.89 0.51
CA VAL A 6 6.70 -7.35 0.28
C VAL A 6 5.29 -7.73 -0.17
N SER A 7 5.16 -8.81 -0.93
CA SER A 7 3.88 -9.24 -1.54
C SER A 7 2.87 -9.80 -0.52
N GLY A 8 3.36 -10.31 0.61
CA GLY A 8 2.54 -10.98 1.63
C GLY A 8 2.01 -12.35 1.22
N VAL A 9 2.51 -12.91 0.12
CA VAL A 9 2.15 -14.24 -0.38
C VAL A 9 3.40 -15.01 -0.80
N MET A 10 3.38 -16.32 -0.59
CA MET A 10 4.29 -17.25 -1.25
C MET A 10 3.84 -17.42 -2.70
N ILE A 11 4.78 -17.35 -3.63
CA ILE A 11 4.51 -17.43 -5.07
C ILE A 11 5.31 -18.61 -5.64
N ASP A 12 4.62 -19.51 -6.34
CA ASP A 12 5.28 -20.42 -7.27
C ASP A 12 5.70 -19.61 -8.51
N ALA A 13 6.99 -19.26 -8.59
CA ALA A 13 7.49 -18.31 -9.57
C ALA A 13 7.38 -18.83 -11.02
N GLU A 14 7.60 -20.13 -11.24
CA GLU A 14 7.49 -20.73 -12.57
C GLU A 14 6.04 -20.76 -13.02
N ALA A 15 5.14 -21.24 -12.14
CA ALA A 15 3.72 -21.26 -12.42
C ALA A 15 3.18 -19.84 -12.63
N PHE A 16 3.50 -18.89 -11.75
CA PHE A 16 3.05 -17.51 -11.87
C PHE A 16 3.50 -16.84 -13.17
N THR A 17 4.76 -17.06 -13.58
CA THR A 17 5.30 -16.52 -14.84
C THR A 17 4.59 -17.15 -16.04
N SER A 18 4.30 -18.46 -16.01
CA SER A 18 3.59 -19.16 -17.09
C SER A 18 2.16 -18.63 -17.33
N LEU A 19 1.51 -18.14 -16.27
CA LEU A 19 0.15 -17.60 -16.36
C LEU A 19 0.09 -16.22 -17.01
N ASN A 20 1.23 -15.53 -17.14
CA ASN A 20 1.36 -14.21 -17.75
C ASN A 20 0.31 -13.21 -17.22
N LEU A 21 0.10 -13.22 -15.89
CA LEU A 21 -0.91 -12.41 -15.22
C LEU A 21 -0.47 -10.95 -15.18
N LYS A 22 -1.38 -10.03 -15.54
CA LYS A 22 -1.18 -8.60 -15.31
C LYS A 22 -1.61 -8.24 -13.89
N ALA A 23 -1.02 -7.20 -13.28
CA ALA A 23 -1.33 -6.79 -11.90
C ALA A 23 -2.83 -6.68 -11.57
N GLY A 24 -3.64 -6.13 -12.49
CA GLY A 24 -5.09 -6.01 -12.30
C GLY A 24 -5.87 -7.33 -12.46
N GLU A 25 -5.29 -8.33 -13.13
CA GLU A 25 -5.92 -9.64 -13.30
C GLU A 25 -5.76 -10.50 -12.04
N VAL A 26 -4.67 -10.31 -11.28
CA VAL A 26 -4.36 -11.05 -10.05
C VAL A 26 -5.45 -10.88 -8.97
N VAL A 27 -6.05 -9.68 -8.89
CA VAL A 27 -7.14 -9.35 -7.97
C VAL A 27 -8.51 -9.23 -8.65
N GLY A 28 -8.56 -9.52 -9.96
CA GLY A 28 -9.72 -9.26 -10.81
C GLY A 28 -10.19 -10.53 -11.51
N SER A 29 -10.31 -10.45 -12.84
CA SER A 29 -10.89 -11.50 -13.69
C SER A 29 -10.18 -12.86 -13.63
N LYS A 30 -8.93 -12.92 -13.16
CA LYS A 30 -8.16 -14.16 -13.01
C LYS A 30 -7.75 -14.42 -11.57
N SER A 31 -8.48 -13.87 -10.59
CA SER A 31 -8.19 -14.06 -9.16
C SER A 31 -8.20 -15.53 -8.75
N ASP A 32 -9.12 -16.35 -9.27
CA ASP A 32 -9.14 -17.80 -8.99
C ASP A 32 -7.89 -18.53 -9.49
N LEU A 33 -7.31 -18.05 -10.60
CA LEU A 33 -6.08 -18.60 -11.16
C LEU A 33 -4.87 -18.15 -10.35
N ALA A 34 -4.86 -16.89 -9.91
CA ALA A 34 -3.84 -16.36 -9.01
C ALA A 34 -3.84 -17.08 -7.66
N LYS A 35 -5.01 -17.37 -7.06
CA LYS A 35 -5.15 -18.11 -5.80
C LYS A 35 -4.50 -19.52 -5.85
N LYS A 36 -4.36 -20.12 -7.04
CA LYS A 36 -3.71 -21.44 -7.20
C LYS A 36 -2.19 -21.40 -7.10
N VAL A 37 -1.59 -20.26 -7.43
CA VAL A 37 -0.11 -20.09 -7.50
C VAL A 37 0.42 -19.12 -6.44
N MET A 38 -0.48 -18.37 -5.78
CA MET A 38 -0.18 -17.45 -4.70
C MET A 38 -0.87 -17.94 -3.42
N ARG A 39 -0.09 -18.25 -2.39
CA ARG A 39 -0.60 -18.68 -1.09
C ARG A 39 -0.26 -17.66 -0.02
N GLN A 40 -1.28 -17.16 0.66
CA GLN A 40 -1.12 -16.36 1.88
C GLN A 40 -1.17 -17.30 3.10
N THR A 41 -0.27 -17.12 4.06
CA THR A 41 -0.40 -17.67 5.41
C THR A 41 -0.53 -16.53 6.42
N TYR A 42 -0.83 -16.84 7.68
CA TYR A 42 -0.79 -15.85 8.74
C TYR A 42 0.58 -15.17 8.82
N GLU A 43 1.67 -15.92 8.74
CA GLU A 43 3.04 -15.42 8.84
C GLU A 43 3.40 -14.50 7.68
N THR A 44 3.00 -14.84 6.44
CA THR A 44 3.25 -13.96 5.29
C THR A 44 2.39 -12.70 5.37
N ALA A 45 1.16 -12.80 5.89
CA ALA A 45 0.27 -11.66 6.11
C ALA A 45 0.80 -10.71 7.19
N GLU A 46 1.25 -11.26 8.32
CA GLU A 46 1.87 -10.52 9.42
C GLU A 46 3.15 -9.82 8.94
N GLY A 47 4.06 -10.55 8.30
CA GLY A 47 5.28 -9.98 7.74
C GLY A 47 5.02 -8.86 6.72
N CYS A 48 3.95 -9.00 5.91
CA CYS A 48 3.51 -7.97 4.99
C CYS A 48 3.06 -6.70 5.70
N LEU A 49 2.21 -6.80 6.73
CA LEU A 49 1.74 -5.63 7.46
C LEU A 49 2.83 -4.97 8.29
N GLN A 50 3.73 -5.76 8.89
CA GLN A 50 4.91 -5.25 9.57
C GLN A 50 5.79 -4.44 8.61
N THR A 51 6.04 -4.95 7.41
CA THR A 51 6.93 -4.28 6.44
C THR A 51 6.26 -3.11 5.73
N ASN A 52 5.03 -3.27 5.26
CA ASN A 52 4.39 -2.33 4.33
C ASN A 52 3.61 -1.22 5.02
N TYR A 53 3.23 -1.39 6.30
CA TYR A 53 2.46 -0.39 7.06
C TYR A 53 3.21 0.05 8.32
N TYR A 54 3.50 -0.88 9.25
CA TYR A 54 4.15 -0.52 10.51
C TYR A 54 5.58 0.00 10.32
N GLY A 55 6.37 -0.60 9.43
CA GLY A 55 7.71 -0.13 9.07
C GLY A 55 7.68 1.33 8.63
N PRO A 56 6.84 1.71 7.64
CA PRO A 56 6.69 3.08 7.24
C PRO A 56 6.25 4.05 8.33
N LYS A 57 5.29 3.63 9.16
CA LYS A 57 4.80 4.39 10.30
C LYS A 57 5.92 4.66 11.30
N GLN A 58 6.64 3.62 11.74
CA GLN A 58 7.73 3.72 12.71
C GLN A 58 8.90 4.55 12.18
N LEU A 59 9.32 4.33 10.93
CA LEU A 59 10.38 5.11 10.30
C LEU A 59 9.99 6.60 10.24
N THR A 60 8.75 6.89 9.85
CA THR A 60 8.27 8.27 9.78
C THR A 60 8.26 8.91 11.17
N GLN A 61 7.72 8.21 12.18
CA GLN A 61 7.70 8.67 13.56
C GLN A 61 9.09 8.99 14.09
N ALA A 62 10.07 8.13 13.82
CA ALA A 62 11.46 8.33 14.22
C ALA A 62 12.12 9.54 13.54
N LEU A 63 11.73 9.85 12.28
CA LEU A 63 12.33 10.92 11.50
C LEU A 63 11.60 12.27 11.60
N ILE A 64 10.41 12.32 12.20
CA ILE A 64 9.65 13.57 12.38
C ILE A 64 10.49 14.70 13.01
N PRO A 65 11.27 14.48 14.10
CA PRO A 65 12.08 15.55 14.70
C PRO A 65 13.12 16.17 13.74
N LEU A 66 13.63 15.39 12.79
CA LEU A 66 14.55 15.87 11.75
C LEU A 66 13.79 16.57 10.62
N LEU A 67 12.63 16.04 10.22
CA LEU A 67 11.78 16.65 9.20
C LEU A 67 11.27 18.02 9.64
N LEU A 68 10.99 18.22 10.93
CA LEU A 68 10.60 19.52 11.50
C LEU A 68 11.68 20.60 11.37
N GLN A 69 12.96 20.21 11.18
CA GLN A 69 14.07 21.14 10.96
C GLN A 69 14.24 21.50 9.48
N SER A 70 13.55 20.82 8.57
CA SER A 70 13.62 21.11 7.14
C SER A 70 12.72 22.29 6.79
N SER A 71 13.24 23.24 6.01
CA SER A 71 12.43 24.29 5.39
C SER A 71 11.47 23.77 4.32
N SER A 72 11.61 22.50 3.91
CA SER A 72 10.86 21.91 2.82
C SER A 72 10.71 20.39 2.99
N ALA A 73 10.14 19.96 4.12
CA ALA A 73 9.97 18.54 4.44
C ALA A 73 9.07 17.80 3.43
N ARG A 74 9.49 16.59 3.02
CA ARG A 74 8.78 15.71 2.08
C ARG A 74 8.73 14.28 2.60
N ILE A 75 7.55 13.68 2.57
CA ILE A 75 7.35 12.24 2.81
C ILE A 75 6.65 11.67 1.60
N VAL A 76 7.27 10.66 0.99
CA VAL A 76 6.72 9.94 -0.16
C VAL A 76 6.58 8.48 0.25
N ASN A 77 5.35 8.00 0.36
CA ASN A 77 5.05 6.61 0.71
C ASN A 77 4.78 5.81 -0.57
N ILE A 78 5.58 4.76 -0.81
CA ILE A 78 5.40 3.90 -1.98
C ILE A 78 4.26 2.92 -1.72
N SER A 79 3.12 3.22 -2.34
CA SER A 79 1.88 2.47 -2.21
C SER A 79 1.60 1.67 -3.50
N SER A 80 0.34 1.31 -3.73
CA SER A 80 -0.12 0.58 -4.91
C SER A 80 -1.55 0.98 -5.24
N THR A 81 -1.93 0.90 -6.51
CA THR A 81 -3.34 0.97 -6.93
C THR A 81 -4.19 -0.15 -6.33
N LEU A 82 -3.56 -1.24 -5.89
CA LEU A 82 -4.25 -2.29 -5.13
C LEU A 82 -4.70 -1.81 -3.74
N GLY A 83 -4.02 -0.83 -3.15
CA GLY A 83 -4.43 -0.20 -1.90
C GLY A 83 -5.57 0.79 -2.03
N GLN A 84 -6.19 0.92 -3.22
CA GLN A 84 -7.35 1.78 -3.40
C GLN A 84 -8.58 1.22 -2.67
N LEU A 85 -9.41 2.09 -2.08
CA LEU A 85 -10.58 1.69 -1.30
C LEU A 85 -11.53 0.76 -2.07
N LYS A 86 -11.68 0.93 -3.38
CA LYS A 86 -12.50 0.03 -4.23
C LYS A 86 -12.09 -1.45 -4.15
N ASN A 87 -10.87 -1.75 -3.72
CA ASN A 87 -10.34 -3.11 -3.55
C ASN A 87 -10.46 -3.62 -2.11
N VAL A 88 -10.74 -2.75 -1.13
CA VAL A 88 -11.02 -3.16 0.25
C VAL A 88 -12.48 -3.64 0.32
N LYS A 89 -12.67 -4.97 0.31
CA LYS A 89 -14.00 -5.60 0.24
C LYS A 89 -14.70 -5.75 1.58
N ASN A 90 -13.95 -5.84 2.68
CA ASN A 90 -14.54 -5.80 4.01
C ASN A 90 -15.19 -4.42 4.23
N GLU A 91 -16.52 -4.40 4.38
CA GLU A 91 -17.31 -3.17 4.40
C GLU A 91 -16.98 -2.27 5.58
N TRP A 92 -16.75 -2.86 6.76
CA TRP A 92 -16.38 -2.13 7.96
C TRP A 92 -15.03 -1.43 7.78
N ALA A 93 -14.01 -2.16 7.32
CA ALA A 93 -12.69 -1.61 7.07
C ALA A 93 -12.72 -0.52 6.00
N ASN A 94 -13.49 -0.74 4.92
CA ASN A 94 -13.70 0.26 3.89
C ASN A 94 -14.29 1.55 4.48
N LYS A 95 -15.37 1.43 5.26
CA LYS A 95 -16.02 2.55 5.94
C LYS A 95 -15.03 3.31 6.83
N VAL A 96 -14.27 2.60 7.66
CA VAL A 96 -13.26 3.22 8.55
C VAL A 96 -12.19 3.97 7.76
N LEU A 97 -11.64 3.36 6.70
CA LEU A 97 -10.56 3.95 5.91
C LEU A 97 -11.05 5.08 4.96
N SER A 98 -12.34 5.11 4.63
CA SER A 98 -12.96 6.14 3.79
C SER A 98 -13.35 7.41 4.56
N ASP A 99 -13.58 7.32 5.87
CA ASP A 99 -13.94 8.45 6.75
C ASP A 99 -12.74 9.37 6.97
N VAL A 100 -12.53 10.31 6.05
CA VAL A 100 -11.42 11.26 6.02
C VAL A 100 -11.34 12.10 7.29
N ASP A 101 -12.49 12.56 7.78
CA ASP A 101 -12.56 13.53 8.85
C ASP A 101 -12.33 12.88 10.20
N GLY A 102 -12.85 11.67 10.37
CA GLY A 102 -12.69 10.85 11.56
C GLY A 102 -11.46 9.94 11.55
N LEU A 103 -10.63 9.93 10.50
CA LEU A 103 -9.47 9.05 10.36
C LEU A 103 -8.40 9.32 11.44
N SER A 104 -7.91 8.27 12.11
CA SER A 104 -6.81 8.35 13.08
C SER A 104 -5.87 7.16 12.97
N GLU A 105 -4.66 7.27 13.53
CA GLU A 105 -3.68 6.17 13.50
C GLU A 105 -4.22 4.93 14.22
N GLU A 106 -5.00 5.12 15.28
CA GLU A 106 -5.62 4.07 16.09
C GLU A 106 -6.68 3.31 15.29
N LYS A 107 -7.55 4.01 14.55
CA LYS A 107 -8.56 3.39 13.69
C LYS A 107 -7.92 2.59 12.55
N VAL A 108 -6.83 3.08 11.96
CA VAL A 108 -6.10 2.33 10.94
C VAL A 108 -5.43 1.08 11.56
N ASP A 109 -4.85 1.22 12.75
CA ASP A 109 -4.29 0.07 13.49
C ASP A 109 -5.37 -0.97 13.85
N GLU A 110 -6.58 -0.56 14.20
CA GLU A 110 -7.71 -1.46 14.47
C GLU A 110 -8.09 -2.28 13.23
N VAL A 111 -8.15 -1.65 12.05
CA VAL A 111 -8.39 -2.35 10.78
C VAL A 111 -7.32 -3.41 10.53
N VAL A 112 -6.05 -3.05 10.69
CA VAL A 112 -4.92 -3.95 10.50
C VAL A 112 -4.95 -5.11 11.51
N LYS A 113 -5.23 -4.83 12.78
CA LYS A 113 -5.32 -5.85 13.84
C LYS A 113 -6.50 -6.80 13.63
N LYS A 114 -7.67 -6.29 13.24
CA LYS A 114 -8.84 -7.12 12.94
C LYS A 114 -8.53 -8.07 11.77
N PHE A 115 -7.95 -7.55 10.70
CA PHE A 115 -7.51 -8.38 9.58
C PHE A 115 -6.55 -9.50 10.02
N LEU A 116 -5.53 -9.20 10.83
CA LEU A 116 -4.58 -10.23 11.31
C LEU A 116 -5.25 -11.26 12.21
N LYS A 117 -6.18 -10.83 13.06
CA LYS A 117 -6.98 -11.75 13.88
C LYS A 117 -7.76 -12.72 12.99
N ASP A 118 -8.48 -12.20 12.00
CA ASP A 118 -9.29 -13.02 11.08
C ASP A 118 -8.40 -13.93 10.22
N ALA A 119 -7.22 -13.48 9.82
CA ALA A 119 -6.23 -14.31 9.13
C ALA A 119 -5.72 -15.47 9.99
N LYS A 120 -5.56 -15.25 11.30
CA LYS A 120 -5.10 -16.26 12.25
C LYS A 120 -6.15 -17.31 12.55
N GLU A 121 -7.42 -16.90 12.52
CA GLU A 121 -8.59 -17.73 12.81
C GLU A 121 -9.15 -18.41 11.53
N ASP A 122 -8.54 -18.18 10.36
CA ASP A 122 -8.99 -18.67 9.04
C ASP A 122 -10.38 -18.16 8.63
N LEU A 123 -10.73 -16.95 9.06
CA LEU A 123 -12.05 -16.32 8.85
C LEU A 123 -12.05 -15.28 7.73
N LEU A 124 -11.01 -15.25 6.88
CA LEU A 124 -10.85 -14.16 5.90
C LEU A 124 -12.02 -14.05 4.93
N GLU A 125 -12.44 -15.16 4.31
CA GLU A 125 -13.55 -15.13 3.35
C GLU A 125 -14.89 -14.84 4.05
N GLU A 126 -15.12 -15.43 5.23
CA GLU A 126 -16.34 -15.23 6.04
C GLU A 126 -16.51 -13.78 6.47
N GLU A 127 -15.42 -13.12 6.88
CA GLU A 127 -15.40 -11.72 7.28
C GLU A 127 -15.26 -10.77 6.06
N GLY A 128 -15.36 -11.27 4.83
CA GLY A 128 -15.38 -10.44 3.61
C GLY A 128 -14.01 -9.89 3.18
N TRP A 129 -12.90 -10.45 3.67
CA TRP A 129 -11.54 -10.18 3.21
C TRP A 129 -11.21 -11.02 1.97
N LEU A 130 -11.66 -10.56 0.81
CA LEU A 130 -11.40 -11.24 -0.47
C LEU A 130 -10.07 -10.81 -1.11
N ASN A 131 -9.47 -11.69 -1.93
CA ASN A 131 -8.37 -11.44 -2.86
C ASN A 131 -7.10 -10.78 -2.27
N LEU A 132 -6.00 -11.53 -2.10
CA LEU A 132 -4.66 -10.99 -1.76
C LEU A 132 -4.68 -9.95 -0.63
N SER A 133 -5.34 -10.32 0.46
CA SER A 133 -5.87 -9.38 1.43
C SER A 133 -4.78 -8.65 2.22
N ALA A 134 -3.66 -9.29 2.56
CA ALA A 134 -2.61 -8.62 3.35
C ALA A 134 -1.94 -7.47 2.59
N TYR A 135 -1.63 -7.65 1.30
CA TYR A 135 -1.02 -6.59 0.49
C TYR A 135 -1.98 -5.42 0.31
N ILE A 136 -3.23 -5.70 -0.06
CA ILE A 136 -4.28 -4.68 -0.25
C ILE A 136 -4.50 -3.90 1.06
N VAL A 137 -4.73 -4.60 2.18
CA VAL A 137 -4.95 -3.97 3.48
C VAL A 137 -3.73 -3.15 3.89
N SER A 138 -2.50 -3.65 3.67
CA SER A 138 -1.28 -2.90 4.02
C SER A 138 -1.13 -1.60 3.24
N LYS A 139 -1.43 -1.61 1.93
CA LYS A 139 -1.32 -0.42 1.08
C LYS A 139 -2.49 0.55 1.27
N ALA A 140 -3.68 0.04 1.59
CA ALA A 140 -4.81 0.88 2.00
C ALA A 140 -4.56 1.56 3.36
N ALA A 141 -3.98 0.85 4.32
CA ALA A 141 -3.55 1.42 5.59
C ALA A 141 -2.44 2.48 5.42
N LEU A 142 -1.46 2.22 4.54
CA LEU A 142 -0.41 3.20 4.21
C LEU A 142 -0.98 4.46 3.51
N ASN A 143 -1.98 4.28 2.66
CA ASN A 143 -2.73 5.38 2.03
C ASN A 143 -3.44 6.24 3.09
N ALA A 144 -4.19 5.61 3.99
CA ALA A 144 -4.87 6.27 5.11
C ALA A 144 -3.87 7.02 6.02
N TYR A 145 -2.76 6.38 6.37
CA TYR A 145 -1.69 6.98 7.16
C TYR A 145 -1.06 8.21 6.48
N SER A 146 -0.90 8.18 5.16
CA SER A 146 -0.40 9.33 4.39
C SER A 146 -1.33 10.54 4.51
N ARG A 147 -2.66 10.31 4.56
CA ARG A 147 -3.66 11.37 4.76
C ARG A 147 -3.63 11.93 6.18
N ILE A 148 -3.50 11.06 7.18
CA ILE A 148 -3.35 11.45 8.59
C ILE A 148 -2.13 12.36 8.76
N LEU A 149 -0.98 11.94 8.22
CA LEU A 149 0.26 12.73 8.29
C LEU A 149 0.12 14.08 7.60
N ALA A 150 -0.50 14.14 6.41
CA ALA A 150 -0.72 15.40 5.70
C ALA A 150 -1.60 16.37 6.48
N LYS A 151 -2.65 15.87 7.16
CA LYS A 151 -3.53 16.67 8.03
C LYS A 151 -2.81 17.14 9.29
N LYS A 152 -1.98 16.28 9.90
CA LYS A 152 -1.24 16.56 11.14
C LYS A 152 -0.07 17.52 10.93
N PHE A 153 0.66 17.40 9.83
CA PHE A 153 1.85 18.19 9.51
C PHE A 153 1.61 19.03 8.27
N THR A 154 0.83 20.10 8.42
CA THR A 154 0.39 20.96 7.30
C THR A 154 1.53 21.67 6.57
N ALA A 155 2.71 21.80 7.18
CA ALA A 155 3.92 22.29 6.51
C ALA A 155 4.58 21.23 5.60
N PHE A 156 4.39 19.95 5.89
CA PHE A 156 5.02 18.86 5.11
C PHE A 156 4.24 18.61 3.82
N ARG A 157 4.93 18.18 2.76
CA ARG A 157 4.25 17.52 1.64
C ARG A 157 4.32 16.02 1.85
N VAL A 158 3.17 15.40 2.10
CA VAL A 158 3.07 13.95 2.34
C VAL A 158 2.16 13.35 1.30
N ASN A 159 2.68 12.49 0.43
CA ASN A 159 1.90 11.86 -0.63
C ASN A 159 2.17 10.36 -0.72
N ALA A 160 1.15 9.62 -1.16
CA ALA A 160 1.27 8.21 -1.50
C ALA A 160 1.40 8.06 -3.02
N VAL A 161 2.26 7.16 -3.48
CA VAL A 161 2.51 6.95 -4.92
C VAL A 161 2.53 5.47 -5.24
N SER A 162 1.70 5.06 -6.20
CA SER A 162 1.83 3.77 -6.88
C SER A 162 2.79 3.92 -8.06
N PRO A 163 3.94 3.22 -8.08
CA PRO A 163 4.90 3.28 -9.18
C PRO A 163 4.44 2.48 -10.41
N GLY A 164 3.26 1.87 -10.36
CA GLY A 164 2.77 0.93 -11.36
C GLY A 164 3.45 -0.44 -11.28
N PHE A 165 3.05 -1.32 -12.20
CA PHE A 165 3.52 -2.70 -12.21
C PHE A 165 4.91 -2.78 -12.84
N CYS A 166 5.93 -2.66 -11.98
CA CYS A 166 7.34 -2.60 -12.36
C CYS A 166 7.97 -3.98 -12.42
N LYS A 167 8.93 -4.18 -13.33
CA LYS A 167 9.78 -5.37 -13.41
C LYS A 167 10.87 -5.31 -12.32
N THR A 168 10.63 -5.97 -11.19
CA THR A 168 11.55 -6.07 -10.04
C THR A 168 11.46 -7.46 -9.41
N ASP A 169 12.30 -7.75 -8.41
CA ASP A 169 12.23 -9.03 -7.69
C ASP A 169 10.85 -9.27 -7.06
N LEU A 170 10.18 -8.21 -6.57
CA LEU A 170 8.83 -8.29 -5.99
C LEU A 170 7.78 -8.83 -6.97
N SER A 171 7.95 -8.56 -8.27
CA SER A 171 7.06 -9.00 -9.34
C SER A 171 7.64 -10.17 -10.15
N HIS A 172 8.72 -10.79 -9.66
CA HIS A 172 9.47 -11.82 -10.40
C HIS A 172 9.86 -11.35 -11.81
N ASN A 173 10.33 -10.10 -11.92
CA ASN A 173 10.68 -9.43 -13.17
C ASN A 173 9.55 -9.32 -14.21
N ASN A 174 8.30 -9.51 -13.79
CA ASN A 174 7.12 -9.20 -14.60
C ASN A 174 6.70 -7.74 -14.42
N GLY A 175 6.10 -7.14 -15.44
CA GLY A 175 5.71 -5.73 -15.34
C GLY A 175 5.57 -5.04 -16.69
N GLN A 176 4.81 -3.95 -16.68
CA GLN A 176 4.69 -3.04 -17.82
C GLN A 176 5.80 -1.98 -17.80
N PHE A 177 6.29 -1.63 -16.61
CA PHE A 177 7.29 -0.58 -16.42
C PHE A 177 8.63 -1.18 -15.99
N THR A 178 9.72 -0.54 -16.38
CA THR A 178 11.03 -0.72 -15.74
C THR A 178 11.06 -0.10 -14.35
N ALA A 179 12.06 -0.45 -13.54
CA ALA A 179 12.27 0.20 -12.25
C ALA A 179 12.52 1.71 -12.38
N GLU A 180 13.24 2.13 -13.44
CA GLU A 180 13.49 3.54 -13.74
C GLU A 180 12.18 4.29 -14.05
N GLU A 181 11.33 3.72 -14.90
CA GLU A 181 10.04 4.32 -15.23
C GLU A 181 9.13 4.41 -14.00
N GLY A 182 9.09 3.37 -13.17
CA GLY A 182 8.33 3.38 -11.91
C GLY A 182 8.83 4.38 -10.87
N ALA A 183 10.13 4.73 -10.91
CA ALA A 183 10.72 5.70 -9.99
C ALA A 183 10.31 7.15 -10.28
N ARG A 184 9.78 7.45 -11.49
CA ARG A 184 9.44 8.83 -11.91
C ARG A 184 8.43 9.50 -10.99
N GLY A 185 7.33 8.82 -10.66
CA GLY A 185 6.30 9.33 -9.75
C GLY A 185 6.85 9.66 -8.35
N PRO A 186 7.50 8.69 -7.67
CA PRO A 186 8.13 8.92 -6.38
C PRO A 186 9.17 10.04 -6.35
N VAL A 187 10.05 10.10 -7.36
CA VAL A 187 11.07 11.16 -7.47
C VAL A 187 10.40 12.51 -7.67
N ARG A 188 9.38 12.61 -8.54
CA ARG A 188 8.60 13.83 -8.70
C ARG A 188 8.02 14.30 -7.37
N MET A 189 7.37 13.42 -6.60
CA MET A 189 6.79 13.78 -5.29
C MET A 189 7.83 14.14 -4.23
N ALA A 190 9.06 13.64 -4.35
CA ALA A 190 10.15 14.05 -3.47
C ALA A 190 10.69 15.45 -3.81
N LEU A 191 10.47 15.93 -5.05
CA LEU A 191 11.03 17.18 -5.57
C LEU A 191 10.00 18.29 -5.80
N ILE A 192 8.72 18.07 -5.47
CA ILE A 192 7.68 19.10 -5.61
C ILE A 192 8.01 20.36 -4.78
N PRO A 193 7.58 21.55 -5.22
CA PRO A 193 7.79 22.80 -4.48
C PRO A 193 7.03 22.82 -3.15
N ALA A 194 7.33 23.80 -2.30
CA ALA A 194 6.78 23.89 -0.93
C ALA A 194 5.26 24.08 -0.90
N ASP A 195 4.70 24.72 -1.92
CA ASP A 195 3.28 24.90 -2.21
C ASP A 195 2.66 23.72 -2.98
N GLY A 196 3.43 22.65 -3.21
CA GLY A 196 2.98 21.44 -3.89
C GLY A 196 1.91 20.63 -3.14
N SER A 197 1.42 19.58 -3.79
CA SER A 197 0.38 18.69 -3.27
C SER A 197 0.76 18.03 -1.94
N SER A 198 -0.21 17.85 -1.05
CA SER A 198 -0.07 17.06 0.18
C SER A 198 -1.39 16.34 0.45
N GLY A 199 -1.31 15.14 1.03
CA GLY A 199 -2.46 14.29 1.33
C GLY A 199 -3.10 13.66 0.10
N LYS A 200 -2.35 13.50 -1.00
CA LYS A 200 -2.84 12.96 -2.27
C LYS A 200 -2.25 11.58 -2.59
N PHE A 201 -2.93 10.86 -3.48
CA PHE A 201 -2.47 9.60 -4.05
C PHE A 201 -2.17 9.79 -5.54
N PHE A 202 -1.05 9.23 -6.00
CA PHE A 202 -0.64 9.31 -7.40
C PHE A 202 -0.45 7.91 -7.98
N TYR A 203 -0.87 7.71 -9.23
CA TYR A 203 -0.46 6.59 -10.05
C TYR A 203 0.55 7.08 -11.07
N GLN A 204 1.78 6.58 -10.99
CA GLN A 204 2.91 7.18 -11.70
C GLN A 204 3.00 8.68 -11.38
N MET A 205 2.83 9.55 -12.38
CA MET A 205 2.89 11.00 -12.23
C MET A 205 1.51 11.66 -12.14
N GLU A 206 0.42 10.91 -12.27
CA GLU A 206 -0.95 11.45 -12.32
C GLU A 206 -1.66 11.30 -10.98
N GLU A 207 -2.40 12.34 -10.55
CA GLU A 207 -3.25 12.25 -9.35
C GLU A 207 -4.36 11.21 -9.58
N SER A 208 -4.66 10.42 -8.55
CA SER A 208 -5.67 9.38 -8.59
C SER A 208 -6.45 9.35 -7.28
N ALA A 209 -7.65 8.76 -7.33
CA ALA A 209 -8.44 8.50 -6.14
C ALA A 209 -7.72 7.53 -5.18
N PHE A 210 -7.98 7.71 -3.88
CA PHE A 210 -7.63 6.77 -2.83
C PHE A 210 -8.48 5.50 -2.85
#